data_AF-A0A3C0G3C2-F1
#
_entry.id   AF-A0A3C0G3C2-F1
#
_cell.length_a   1.000
_cell.length_b   1.000
_cell.length_c   1.000
_cell.angle_alpha   90.00
_cell.angle_beta   90.00
_cell.angle_gamma   90.00
#
_symmetry.space_group_name_H-M   'P 1'
#
loop_
_entity.id
_entity.type
_entity.pdbx_description
1 polymer ?
#
loop_
_entity_poly.entity_id
_entity_poly.type
_entity_poly.pdbx_seq_one_letter_code
_entity_poly.pdbx_strand_id
1 'polypeptide(L)'
;MSESFTTDEDCFKLANYLKLLRLQDQFQKFRLILGPVEIFNPRNDLVSTTVNFGDMPISVKYFVEFLTEKLASKEESIYPMANFFNDVMNSLIRNFLNDDTCFTALNSSQRVNLSSASLVGFSDVVTRDSVTEKIENISTTRVTYRFADPADAYTRTGTLEETSQDTHPGRASIEDLGSDPIINVSGVRGNPDAGSGALAGNEINYMIFFAGRAKPAAGQMKGIKSDDAAKGIFHYELGRESGIVKTIQLTKTQTPGLQEVRFEQDGYDGLRQLRVVYDVNIDTYANVHAYPGTYIFVNPRSFAPSSNLTPCHEHNLTEYGIGGYYMIITSEHSFGPGYANTKIFAKWVAEIDRTDARNCDDNSISGGTRTTRCDS
;
A
#
# COMPACT_ATOMS: atom_id res chain seq x y z
N MET A 1 -21.16 39.29 -56.07
CA MET A 1 -20.23 39.83 -55.05
C MET A 1 -20.33 38.92 -53.85
N SER A 2 -19.51 37.87 -53.83
CA SER A 2 -19.45 36.88 -52.76
C SER A 2 -18.00 36.87 -52.28
N GLU A 3 -17.70 37.71 -51.30
CA GLU A 3 -16.36 37.77 -50.70
C GLU A 3 -16.24 36.64 -49.67
N SER A 4 -15.50 35.61 -50.06
CA SER A 4 -14.99 34.56 -49.20
C SER A 4 -13.88 35.12 -48.31
N PHE A 5 -14.23 35.54 -47.10
CA PHE A 5 -13.25 35.78 -46.03
C PHE A 5 -13.24 34.59 -45.10
N THR A 6 -12.35 33.64 -45.35
CA THR A 6 -11.87 32.70 -44.33
C THR A 6 -10.39 32.99 -44.16
N THR A 7 -10.07 33.93 -43.28
CA THR A 7 -8.70 34.19 -42.87
C THR A 7 -8.23 33.00 -42.03
N ASP A 8 -6.98 32.58 -42.25
CA ASP A 8 -6.34 31.47 -41.54
C ASP A 8 -6.43 31.65 -40.01
N GLU A 9 -6.39 32.90 -39.55
CA GLU A 9 -6.51 33.30 -38.16
C GLU A 9 -7.85 32.93 -37.51
N ASP A 10 -8.97 33.03 -38.24
CA ASP A 10 -10.29 32.65 -37.72
C ASP A 10 -10.44 31.13 -37.60
N CYS A 11 -9.79 30.38 -38.51
CA CYS A 11 -9.68 28.92 -38.42
C CYS A 11 -8.89 28.50 -37.17
N PHE A 12 -7.76 29.17 -36.88
CA PHE A 12 -6.97 28.94 -35.67
C PHE A 12 -7.74 29.25 -34.39
N LYS A 13 -8.48 30.37 -34.35
CA LYS A 13 -9.33 30.72 -33.20
C LYS A 13 -10.43 29.68 -32.97
N LEU A 14 -11.10 29.23 -34.03
CA LEU A 14 -12.13 28.20 -33.94
C LEU A 14 -11.55 26.85 -33.47
N ALA A 15 -10.38 26.45 -33.97
CA ALA A 15 -9.72 25.22 -33.55
C ALA A 15 -9.34 25.26 -32.06
N ASN A 16 -8.81 26.40 -31.58
CA ASN A 16 -8.49 26.59 -30.16
C ASN A 16 -9.74 26.58 -29.28
N TYR A 17 -10.83 27.21 -29.72
CA TYR A 17 -12.11 27.18 -29.01
C TYR A 17 -12.65 25.75 -28.87
N LEU A 18 -12.65 24.96 -29.96
CA LEU A 18 -13.08 23.56 -29.93
C LEU A 18 -12.16 22.70 -29.04
N LYS A 19 -10.87 22.99 -29.01
CA LYS A 19 -9.90 22.32 -28.11
C LYS A 19 -10.24 22.60 -26.64
N LEU A 20 -10.53 23.84 -26.27
CA LEU A 20 -10.89 24.21 -24.90
C LEU A 20 -12.19 23.54 -24.45
N LEU A 21 -13.19 23.45 -25.33
CA LEU A 21 -14.44 22.73 -25.03
C LEU A 21 -14.20 21.24 -24.75
N ARG A 22 -13.34 20.58 -25.54
CA ARG A 22 -12.97 19.17 -25.29
C ARG A 22 -12.24 19.00 -23.96
N LEU A 23 -11.32 19.92 -23.64
CA LEU A 23 -10.60 19.88 -22.36
C LEU A 23 -11.54 20.07 -21.17
N GLN A 24 -12.56 20.92 -21.30
CA GLN A 24 -13.58 21.12 -20.27
C GLN A 24 -14.38 19.82 -20.02
N ASP A 25 -14.83 19.14 -21.07
CA ASP A 25 -15.53 17.84 -20.95
C ASP A 25 -14.63 16.77 -20.31
N GLN A 26 -13.38 16.66 -20.76
CA GLN A 26 -12.41 15.72 -20.21
C GLN A 26 -12.09 16.00 -18.73
N PHE A 27 -12.01 17.27 -18.33
CA PHE A 27 -11.78 17.65 -16.94
C PHE A 27 -12.93 17.21 -16.03
N GLN A 28 -14.18 17.30 -16.49
CA GLN A 28 -15.33 16.80 -15.74
C GLN A 28 -15.32 15.29 -15.55
N LYS A 29 -14.66 14.55 -16.45
CA LYS A 29 -14.49 13.08 -16.41
C LYS A 29 -13.18 12.63 -15.76
N PHE A 30 -12.38 13.55 -15.21
CA PHE A 30 -11.14 13.21 -14.53
C PHE A 30 -11.34 13.20 -13.00
N ARG A 31 -10.84 12.16 -12.33
CA ARG A 31 -10.87 12.03 -10.87
C ARG A 31 -9.49 11.66 -10.35
N LEU A 32 -9.05 12.35 -9.31
CA LEU A 32 -7.82 12.06 -8.58
C LEU A 32 -8.20 11.38 -7.25
N ILE A 33 -7.69 10.18 -7.02
CA ILE A 33 -7.86 9.46 -5.76
C ILE A 33 -6.51 9.45 -5.05
N LEU A 34 -6.50 9.99 -3.84
CA LEU A 34 -5.34 10.04 -2.97
C LEU A 34 -5.50 8.99 -1.88
N GLY A 35 -4.58 8.03 -1.89
CA GLY A 35 -4.53 6.94 -0.92
C GLY A 35 -3.91 7.37 0.41
N PRO A 36 -3.95 6.47 1.39
CA PRO A 36 -3.30 6.67 2.67
C PRO A 36 -1.77 6.50 2.57
N VAL A 37 -1.08 7.17 3.48
CA VAL A 37 0.33 7.01 3.78
C VAL A 37 0.50 6.87 5.29
N GLU A 38 1.33 5.94 5.72
CA GLU A 38 1.70 5.83 7.12
C GLU A 38 2.85 6.79 7.41
N ILE A 39 2.84 7.43 8.57
CA ILE A 39 3.93 8.28 9.05
C ILE A 39 4.33 7.77 10.43
N PHE A 40 5.61 7.50 10.62
CA PHE A 40 6.13 7.14 11.95
C PHE A 40 6.29 8.37 12.82
N ASN A 41 5.99 8.23 14.11
CA ASN A 41 6.29 9.28 15.06
C ASN A 41 7.81 9.31 15.29
N PRO A 42 8.53 10.40 14.95
CA PRO A 42 9.98 10.45 15.07
C PRO A 42 10.47 10.36 16.52
N ARG A 43 9.59 10.58 17.52
CA ARG A 43 9.93 10.39 18.94
C ARG A 43 9.74 8.94 19.41
N ASN A 44 8.95 8.15 18.69
CA ASN A 44 8.64 6.76 19.03
C ASN A 44 8.31 5.97 17.75
N ASP A 45 9.32 5.31 17.21
CA ASP A 45 9.23 4.53 15.97
C ASP A 45 8.28 3.32 16.04
N LEU A 46 7.77 2.99 17.23
CA LEU A 46 6.80 1.91 17.43
C LEU A 46 5.36 2.35 17.13
N VAL A 47 5.10 3.65 16.99
CA VAL A 47 3.76 4.18 16.74
C VAL A 47 3.73 4.88 15.38
N SER A 48 2.96 4.30 14.47
CA SER A 48 2.65 4.89 13.15
C SER A 48 1.22 5.42 13.13
N THR A 49 1.02 6.57 12.51
CA THR A 49 -0.31 7.09 12.17
C THR A 49 -0.54 6.98 10.68
N THR A 50 -1.76 6.62 10.28
CA THR A 50 -2.15 6.62 8.86
C THR A 50 -2.83 7.95 8.54
N VAL A 51 -2.33 8.65 7.52
CA VAL A 51 -2.87 9.93 7.05
C VAL A 51 -3.15 9.87 5.55
N ASN A 52 -4.02 10.71 5.01
CA ASN A 52 -4.24 10.77 3.57
C ASN A 52 -3.19 11.68 2.90
N PHE A 53 -2.76 11.38 1.67
CA PHE A 53 -1.87 12.30 0.94
C PHE A 53 -2.44 13.71 0.77
N GLY A 54 -3.76 13.85 0.71
CA GLY A 54 -4.44 15.15 0.64
C GLY A 54 -4.31 15.99 1.91
N ASP A 55 -3.85 15.43 3.03
CA ASP A 55 -3.58 16.17 4.28
C ASP A 55 -2.13 16.65 4.39
N MET A 56 -1.24 16.21 3.50
CA MET A 56 0.17 16.55 3.65
C MET A 56 0.39 18.04 3.35
N PRO A 57 0.89 18.81 4.32
CA PRO A 57 1.19 20.21 4.08
C PRO A 57 2.41 20.34 3.17
N ILE A 58 2.27 21.15 2.13
CA ILE A 58 3.38 21.48 1.23
C ILE A 58 3.73 22.95 1.45
N SER A 59 5.00 23.23 1.75
CA SER A 59 5.48 24.60 1.83
C SER A 59 5.39 25.28 0.46
N VAL A 60 4.80 26.48 0.43
CA VAL A 60 4.69 27.30 -0.78
C VAL A 60 6.07 27.52 -1.43
N LYS A 61 7.13 27.66 -0.62
CA LYS A 61 8.49 27.82 -1.12
C LYS A 61 8.94 26.62 -1.95
N TYR A 62 8.84 25.41 -1.41
CA TYR A 62 9.23 24.18 -2.12
C TYR A 62 8.34 23.93 -3.34
N PHE A 63 7.06 24.28 -3.26
CA PHE A 63 6.15 24.16 -4.40
C PHE A 63 6.55 25.09 -5.55
N VAL A 64 6.90 26.35 -5.26
CA VAL A 64 7.36 27.31 -6.27
C VAL A 64 8.68 26.85 -6.89
N GLU A 65 9.65 26.41 -6.07
CA GLU A 65 10.93 25.87 -6.56
C GLU A 65 10.71 24.69 -7.52
N PHE A 66 9.91 23.69 -7.11
CA PHE A 66 9.52 22.57 -7.96
C PHE A 66 8.86 23.03 -9.28
N LEU A 67 7.92 23.97 -9.21
CA LEU A 67 7.19 24.45 -10.38
C LEU A 67 8.11 25.19 -11.35
N THR A 68 9.04 26.02 -10.83
CA THR A 68 10.04 26.70 -11.66
C THR A 68 10.98 25.71 -12.33
N GLU A 69 11.44 24.67 -11.63
CA GLU A 69 12.31 23.64 -12.20
C GLU A 69 11.61 22.87 -13.34
N LYS A 70 10.35 22.46 -13.13
CA LYS A 70 9.59 21.70 -14.14
C LYS A 70 9.15 22.54 -15.33
N LEU A 71 8.86 23.82 -15.14
CA LEU A 71 8.49 24.73 -16.24
C LEU A 71 9.71 25.26 -16.99
N ALA A 72 10.85 25.46 -16.33
CA ALA A 72 12.08 25.89 -17.00
C ALA A 72 12.71 24.76 -17.83
N SER A 73 12.53 23.50 -17.41
CA SER A 73 13.07 22.33 -18.11
C SER A 73 12.24 21.88 -19.32
N LYS A 74 10.97 22.28 -19.40
CA LYS A 74 10.07 21.93 -20.52
C LYS A 74 9.77 23.19 -21.32
N GLU A 75 10.18 23.24 -22.59
CA GLU A 75 9.76 24.28 -23.55
C GLU A 75 8.26 24.16 -23.95
N GLU A 76 7.43 23.62 -23.06
CA GLU A 76 6.01 23.36 -23.31
C GLU A 76 5.15 24.47 -22.70
N SER A 77 4.33 25.10 -23.54
CA SER A 77 3.34 26.10 -23.11
C SER A 77 2.09 25.48 -22.45
N ILE A 78 1.96 24.16 -22.48
CA ILE A 78 0.81 23.42 -21.96
C ILE A 78 1.33 22.34 -21.03
N TYR A 79 0.83 22.33 -19.79
CA TYR A 79 1.15 21.28 -18.83
C TYR A 79 -0.11 20.43 -18.58
N PRO A 80 -0.19 19.20 -19.13
CA PRO A 80 -1.30 18.31 -18.86
C PRO A 80 -1.45 18.01 -17.37
N MET A 81 -2.67 18.06 -16.85
CA MET A 81 -2.93 17.92 -15.42
C MET A 81 -2.49 16.55 -14.85
N ALA A 82 -2.64 15.47 -15.62
CA ALA A 82 -2.15 14.14 -15.21
C ALA A 82 -0.62 14.11 -15.07
N ASN A 83 0.11 14.76 -15.98
CA ASN A 83 1.57 14.88 -15.89
C ASN A 83 1.97 15.75 -14.70
N PHE A 84 1.23 16.83 -14.44
CA PHE A 84 1.44 17.69 -13.29
C PHE A 84 1.33 16.91 -11.98
N PHE A 85 0.25 16.15 -11.78
CA PHE A 85 0.09 15.35 -10.57
C PHE A 85 1.14 14.25 -10.45
N ASN A 86 1.51 13.59 -11.56
CA ASN A 86 2.62 12.63 -11.55
C ASN A 86 3.94 13.28 -11.11
N ASP A 87 4.28 14.46 -11.63
CA ASP A 87 5.51 15.15 -11.28
C ASP A 87 5.47 15.66 -9.82
N VAL A 88 4.33 16.15 -9.34
CA VAL A 88 4.14 16.56 -7.92
C VAL A 88 4.32 15.36 -6.99
N MET A 89 3.64 14.25 -7.25
CA MET A 89 3.71 13.07 -6.38
C MET A 89 5.09 12.42 -6.41
N ASN A 90 5.71 12.25 -7.58
CA ASN A 90 6.96 11.51 -7.74
C ASN A 90 8.23 12.35 -7.53
N SER A 91 8.16 13.68 -7.70
CA SER A 91 9.31 14.56 -7.47
C SER A 91 9.19 15.23 -6.11
N LEU A 92 8.12 15.98 -5.85
CA LEU A 92 8.02 16.80 -4.64
C LEU A 92 7.71 15.93 -3.41
N ILE A 93 6.61 15.18 -3.45
CA ILE A 93 6.14 14.39 -2.30
C ILE A 93 7.07 13.21 -2.01
N ARG A 94 7.50 12.48 -3.05
CA ARG A 94 8.43 11.36 -2.88
C ARG A 94 9.76 11.77 -2.25
N ASN A 95 10.33 12.89 -2.69
CA ASN A 95 11.58 13.37 -2.13
C ASN A 95 11.37 13.82 -0.69
N PHE A 96 10.28 14.52 -0.38
CA PHE A 96 9.96 14.92 0.99
C PHE A 96 9.79 13.72 1.94
N LEU A 97 9.10 12.66 1.51
CA LEU A 97 8.85 11.48 2.35
C LEU A 97 10.08 10.57 2.52
N ASN A 98 11.09 10.69 1.66
CA ASN A 98 12.30 9.86 1.71
C ASN A 98 13.55 10.70 2.05
N ASP A 99 13.36 11.94 2.52
CA ASP A 99 14.45 12.80 2.95
C ASP A 99 14.56 12.79 4.49
N ASP A 100 15.67 12.26 4.98
CA ASP A 100 15.95 12.14 6.41
C ASP A 100 16.64 13.41 6.98
N THR A 101 16.89 14.44 6.16
CA THR A 101 17.64 15.65 6.58
C THR A 101 17.04 16.34 7.80
N CYS A 102 15.70 16.39 7.92
CA CYS A 102 15.02 17.01 9.04
C CYS A 102 15.19 16.26 10.38
N PHE A 103 15.46 14.96 10.35
CA PHE A 103 15.49 14.09 11.53
C PHE A 103 16.80 13.33 11.71
N THR A 104 17.92 13.83 11.17
CA THR A 104 19.25 13.20 11.24
C THR A 104 19.74 12.77 12.64
N ALA A 105 19.19 13.35 13.72
CA ALA A 105 19.49 12.97 15.10
C ALA A 105 18.69 11.74 15.60
N LEU A 106 17.68 11.30 14.86
CA LEU A 106 16.79 10.19 15.16
C LEU A 106 17.00 9.17 14.03
N ASN A 107 17.53 7.99 14.33
CA ASN A 107 17.85 6.94 13.35
C ASN A 107 16.58 6.28 12.75
N SER A 108 15.54 7.05 12.46
CA SER A 108 14.24 6.62 11.97
C SER A 108 14.11 6.95 10.47
N SER A 109 14.82 6.20 9.61
CA SER A 109 14.65 6.37 8.15
C SER A 109 13.37 5.69 7.69
N GLN A 110 12.38 6.47 7.25
CA GLN A 110 11.16 5.93 6.66
C GLN A 110 11.30 5.93 5.14
N ARG A 111 11.30 4.75 4.53
CA ARG A 111 11.27 4.61 3.07
C ARG A 111 9.86 4.34 2.58
N VAL A 112 9.31 5.30 1.84
CA VAL A 112 7.98 5.20 1.22
C VAL A 112 8.12 5.03 -0.28
N ASN A 113 7.53 3.97 -0.82
CA ASN A 113 7.43 3.79 -2.26
C ASN A 113 6.10 4.33 -2.76
N LEU A 114 6.12 5.42 -3.53
CA LEU A 114 4.91 5.96 -4.15
C LEU A 114 4.61 5.20 -5.43
N SER A 115 3.37 4.74 -5.57
CA SER A 115 2.87 4.06 -6.75
C SER A 115 1.62 4.77 -7.28
N SER A 116 1.44 4.72 -8.59
CA SER A 116 0.25 5.24 -9.25
C SER A 116 -0.43 4.15 -10.08
N ALA A 117 -1.75 4.23 -10.17
CA ALA A 117 -2.58 3.38 -11.02
C ALA A 117 -3.58 4.25 -11.79
N SER A 118 -3.85 3.87 -13.04
CA SER A 118 -4.90 4.49 -13.85
C SER A 118 -6.01 3.47 -14.07
N LEU A 119 -7.24 3.88 -13.79
CA LEU A 119 -8.41 3.03 -13.91
C LEU A 119 -9.54 3.79 -14.59
N VAL A 120 -10.29 3.10 -15.45
CA VAL A 120 -11.47 3.65 -16.10
C VAL A 120 -12.69 3.03 -15.45
N GLY A 121 -13.61 3.87 -14.99
CA GLY A 121 -14.89 3.46 -14.48
C GLY A 121 -16.02 3.99 -15.37
N PHE A 122 -17.14 3.27 -15.37
CA PHE A 122 -18.37 3.68 -16.00
C PHE A 122 -19.38 4.04 -14.93
N SER A 123 -20.09 5.16 -15.12
CA SER A 123 -21.17 5.57 -14.23
C SER A 123 -22.52 5.52 -14.92
N ASP A 124 -23.51 4.97 -14.24
CA ASP A 124 -24.91 4.94 -14.67
C ASP A 124 -25.53 6.35 -14.64
N VAL A 125 -24.98 7.26 -13.83
CA VAL A 125 -25.50 8.62 -13.62
C VAL A 125 -24.64 9.63 -14.36
N VAL A 126 -25.22 10.35 -15.32
CA VAL A 126 -24.51 11.34 -16.18
C VAL A 126 -23.82 12.45 -15.38
N THR A 127 -24.35 12.79 -14.20
CA THR A 127 -23.88 13.95 -13.43
C THR A 127 -22.79 13.61 -12.41
N ARG A 128 -22.66 12.34 -11.99
CA ARG A 128 -21.80 11.94 -10.87
C ARG A 128 -21.21 10.56 -11.07
N ASP A 129 -20.04 10.35 -10.48
CA ASP A 129 -19.36 9.06 -10.51
C ASP A 129 -19.66 8.22 -9.27
N SER A 130 -19.48 6.89 -9.38
CA SER A 130 -19.86 5.96 -8.32
C SER A 130 -19.10 6.15 -7.01
N VAL A 131 -17.89 6.72 -7.06
CA VAL A 131 -17.08 7.01 -5.87
C VAL A 131 -17.60 8.26 -5.19
N THR A 132 -17.76 9.36 -5.95
CA THR A 132 -18.30 10.62 -5.41
C THR A 132 -19.71 10.44 -4.85
N GLU A 133 -20.58 9.68 -5.51
CA GLU A 133 -21.92 9.38 -5.00
C GLU A 133 -21.88 8.66 -3.65
N LYS A 134 -21.03 7.63 -3.52
CA LYS A 134 -20.88 6.91 -2.24
C LYS A 134 -20.34 7.81 -1.13
N ILE A 135 -19.34 8.64 -1.42
CA ILE A 135 -18.76 9.58 -0.44
C ILE A 135 -19.81 10.58 0.04
N GLU A 136 -20.63 11.14 -0.86
CA GLU A 136 -21.71 12.05 -0.48
C GLU A 136 -22.79 11.35 0.35
N ASN A 137 -23.16 10.11 0.02
CA ASN A 137 -24.13 9.36 0.80
C ASN A 137 -23.62 9.12 2.24
N ILE A 138 -22.33 8.82 2.41
CA ILE A 138 -21.69 8.67 3.72
C ILE A 138 -21.70 10.00 4.49
N SER A 139 -21.29 11.09 3.85
CA SER A 139 -21.20 12.40 4.52
C SER A 139 -22.57 12.93 4.94
N THR A 140 -23.61 12.68 4.13
CA THR A 140 -24.99 13.07 4.46
C THR A 140 -25.53 12.25 5.64
N THR A 141 -25.25 10.94 5.69
CA THR A 141 -25.70 10.05 6.77
C THR A 141 -25.10 10.44 8.12
N ARG A 142 -23.82 10.85 8.15
CA ARG A 142 -23.14 11.32 9.38
C ARG A 142 -23.74 12.61 9.96
N VAL A 143 -24.44 13.42 9.17
CA VAL A 143 -25.03 14.71 9.60
C VAL A 143 -26.48 14.56 10.12
N THR A 144 -27.17 13.45 9.85
CA THR A 144 -28.61 13.27 10.15
C THR A 144 -28.97 12.71 11.54
N TYR A 145 -28.21 12.98 12.60
CA TYR A 145 -28.71 12.82 13.96
C TYR A 145 -29.39 14.11 14.41
N ARG A 146 -30.68 14.27 14.05
CA ARG A 146 -31.54 15.34 14.56
C ARG A 146 -31.95 15.03 16.01
N PHE A 147 -31.80 16.04 16.85
CA PHE A 147 -32.29 16.16 18.22
C PHE A 147 -33.65 15.45 18.43
N ALA A 148 -33.70 14.54 19.40
CA ALA A 148 -34.96 14.19 20.04
C ALA A 148 -35.57 15.47 20.63
N ASP A 149 -36.89 15.60 20.55
CA ASP A 149 -37.66 16.73 21.07
C ASP A 149 -37.17 17.19 22.46
N PRO A 150 -37.18 18.50 22.76
CA PRO A 150 -36.72 19.03 24.03
C PRO A 150 -37.58 18.62 25.25
N ALA A 151 -38.60 17.78 25.06
CA ALA A 151 -39.50 17.33 26.12
C ALA A 151 -39.00 16.09 26.90
N ASP A 152 -38.00 15.34 26.41
CA ASP A 152 -37.57 14.06 27.00
C ASP A 152 -36.21 14.11 27.74
N ALA A 153 -35.73 15.32 28.07
CA ALA A 153 -34.36 15.55 28.55
C ALA A 153 -34.04 15.10 30.01
N TYR A 154 -34.91 14.39 30.73
CA TYR A 154 -34.64 14.03 32.14
C TYR A 154 -34.31 12.55 32.40
N THR A 155 -34.42 11.65 31.42
CA THR A 155 -34.13 10.23 31.65
C THR A 155 -33.46 9.59 30.46
N ARG A 156 -32.12 9.67 30.40
CA ARG A 156 -31.28 8.57 29.92
C ARG A 156 -29.80 8.80 30.22
N THR A 157 -29.21 7.78 30.81
CA THR A 157 -27.78 7.48 30.87
C THR A 157 -27.17 7.72 29.48
N GLY A 158 -26.45 8.84 29.33
CA GLY A 158 -25.83 9.20 28.06
C GLY A 158 -24.67 8.27 27.75
N THR A 159 -24.83 7.42 26.75
CA THR A 159 -23.71 6.96 25.93
C THR A 159 -23.15 8.18 25.21
N LEU A 160 -21.85 8.44 25.39
CA LEU A 160 -21.11 9.41 24.60
C LEU A 160 -21.12 8.91 23.15
N GLU A 161 -22.07 9.38 22.34
CA GLU A 161 -21.99 9.25 20.90
C GLU A 161 -21.01 10.32 20.41
N GLU A 162 -19.77 9.90 20.15
CA GLU A 162 -18.77 10.71 19.47
C GLU A 162 -19.35 11.17 18.14
N THR A 163 -19.70 12.45 18.08
CA THR A 163 -20.07 13.12 16.85
C THR A 163 -18.77 13.33 16.07
N SER A 164 -18.30 12.32 15.34
CA SER A 164 -17.20 12.51 14.39
C SER A 164 -17.75 13.26 13.17
N GLN A 165 -17.88 14.57 13.37
CA GLN A 165 -18.22 15.53 12.34
C GLN A 165 -17.00 15.69 11.43
N ASP A 166 -16.69 14.65 10.65
CA ASP A 166 -15.69 14.71 9.60
C ASP A 166 -16.28 15.57 8.46
N THR A 167 -16.11 16.88 8.61
CA THR A 167 -16.62 17.95 7.73
C THR A 167 -15.82 18.09 6.44
N HIS A 168 -15.08 17.06 6.04
CA HIS A 168 -14.23 17.07 4.85
C HIS A 168 -14.96 16.41 3.66
N PRO A 169 -15.67 17.17 2.81
CA PRO A 169 -16.25 16.62 1.59
C PRO A 169 -15.11 16.02 0.74
N GLY A 170 -15.24 14.75 0.36
CA GLY A 170 -14.24 14.04 -0.44
C GLY A 170 -13.39 13.02 0.33
N ARG A 171 -13.61 12.81 1.63
CA ARG A 171 -12.96 11.74 2.40
C ARG A 171 -13.93 10.61 2.72
N ALA A 172 -13.46 9.37 2.60
CA ALA A 172 -14.15 8.20 3.11
C ALA A 172 -13.14 7.12 3.51
N SER A 173 -13.44 6.38 4.57
CA SER A 173 -12.74 5.11 4.83
C SER A 173 -13.18 4.10 3.77
N ILE A 174 -12.27 3.24 3.34
CA ILE A 174 -12.60 2.19 2.39
C ILE A 174 -13.65 1.21 2.96
N GLU A 175 -13.65 1.04 4.28
CA GLU A 175 -14.59 0.20 5.01
C GLU A 175 -16.04 0.75 4.94
N ASP A 176 -16.18 2.07 4.88
CA ASP A 176 -17.48 2.75 4.79
C ASP A 176 -18.07 2.68 3.37
N LEU A 177 -17.24 2.43 2.34
CA LEU A 177 -17.67 2.41 0.93
C LEU A 177 -18.42 1.12 0.53
N GLY A 178 -18.56 0.17 1.45
CA GLY A 178 -19.30 -1.07 1.31
C GLY A 178 -18.53 -2.20 0.62
N SER A 179 -19.10 -3.40 0.63
CA SER A 179 -18.49 -4.63 0.11
C SER A 179 -18.58 -4.80 -1.41
N ASP A 180 -19.40 -4.01 -2.08
CA ASP A 180 -19.52 -4.04 -3.55
C ASP A 180 -18.32 -3.34 -4.20
N PRO A 181 -17.88 -3.79 -5.39
CA PRO A 181 -16.77 -3.15 -6.10
C PRO A 181 -17.02 -1.64 -6.18
N ILE A 182 -16.07 -0.85 -5.70
CA ILE A 182 -16.26 0.59 -5.51
C ILE A 182 -16.43 1.28 -6.87
N ILE A 183 -15.60 0.89 -7.84
CA ILE A 183 -15.61 1.41 -9.21
C ILE A 183 -16.19 0.34 -10.13
N ASN A 184 -17.17 0.71 -10.95
CA ASN A 184 -17.73 -0.18 -11.95
C ASN A 184 -16.88 -0.12 -13.22
N VAL A 185 -16.15 -1.20 -13.53
CA VAL A 185 -15.25 -1.27 -14.68
C VAL A 185 -15.90 -1.89 -15.93
N SER A 186 -17.09 -2.47 -15.81
CA SER A 186 -17.74 -3.14 -16.94
C SER A 186 -19.23 -3.42 -16.69
N GLY A 187 -20.07 -3.07 -17.67
CA GLY A 187 -21.48 -3.46 -17.71
C GLY A 187 -22.33 -2.86 -16.58
N VAL A 188 -23.59 -3.25 -16.53
CA VAL A 188 -24.50 -2.84 -15.45
C VAL A 188 -24.28 -3.75 -14.25
N ARG A 189 -24.18 -3.19 -13.04
CA ARG A 189 -23.94 -3.98 -11.82
C ARG A 189 -25.00 -5.08 -11.65
N GLY A 190 -24.55 -6.31 -11.42
CA GLY A 190 -25.42 -7.45 -11.14
C GLY A 190 -26.16 -8.01 -12.36
N ASN A 191 -25.94 -7.45 -13.56
CA ASN A 191 -26.50 -7.99 -14.79
C ASN A 191 -25.35 -8.48 -15.69
N PRO A 192 -25.29 -9.77 -16.06
CA PRO A 192 -24.31 -10.26 -17.02
C PRO A 192 -24.74 -9.85 -18.44
N ASP A 193 -24.74 -8.55 -18.72
CA ASP A 193 -24.79 -8.06 -20.08
C ASP A 193 -23.39 -8.21 -20.69
N ALA A 194 -23.30 -8.53 -21.98
CA ALA A 194 -22.01 -8.69 -22.68
C ALA A 194 -21.27 -7.34 -22.89
N GLY A 195 -21.32 -6.46 -21.88
CA GLY A 195 -20.86 -5.08 -21.91
C GLY A 195 -21.76 -4.21 -22.77
N SER A 196 -23.02 -3.99 -22.39
CA SER A 196 -23.89 -3.16 -23.22
C SER A 196 -23.28 -1.77 -23.37
N GLY A 197 -23.16 -1.31 -24.62
CA GLY A 197 -22.64 0.02 -24.97
C GLY A 197 -23.47 1.20 -24.45
N ALA A 198 -24.46 0.94 -23.59
CA ALA A 198 -25.30 1.95 -22.94
C ALA A 198 -24.52 2.82 -21.95
N LEU A 199 -23.42 2.33 -21.38
CA LEU A 199 -22.58 3.07 -20.43
C LEU A 199 -21.37 3.76 -21.07
N ALA A 200 -21.12 3.53 -22.36
CA ALA A 200 -19.94 4.08 -23.06
C ALA A 200 -19.91 5.62 -23.13
N GLY A 201 -21.06 6.28 -22.94
CA GLY A 201 -21.14 7.75 -22.95
C GLY A 201 -20.61 8.43 -21.69
N ASN A 202 -20.43 7.69 -20.60
CA ASN A 202 -20.12 8.24 -19.28
C ASN A 202 -18.94 7.51 -18.62
N GLU A 203 -17.83 7.47 -19.36
CA GLU A 203 -16.53 7.02 -18.86
C GLU A 203 -15.88 8.08 -17.98
N ILE A 204 -15.27 7.62 -16.89
CA ILE A 204 -14.61 8.47 -15.90
C ILE A 204 -13.23 7.87 -15.63
N ASN A 205 -12.21 8.72 -15.80
CA ASN A 205 -10.82 8.36 -15.67
C ASN A 205 -10.36 8.65 -14.25
N TYR A 206 -9.99 7.60 -13.52
CA TYR A 206 -9.43 7.67 -12.18
C TYR A 206 -7.92 7.56 -12.23
N MET A 207 -7.25 8.51 -11.59
CA MET A 207 -5.82 8.50 -11.33
C MET A 207 -5.62 8.31 -9.83
N ILE A 208 -5.07 7.16 -9.44
CA ILE A 208 -4.94 6.73 -8.05
C ILE A 208 -3.47 6.82 -7.67
N PHE A 209 -3.19 7.51 -6.55
CA PHE A 209 -1.87 7.50 -5.93
C PHE A 209 -1.93 6.84 -4.57
N PHE A 210 -1.00 5.92 -4.29
CA PHE A 210 -0.96 5.22 -3.01
C PHE A 210 0.48 4.98 -2.57
N ALA A 211 0.70 4.96 -1.26
CA ALA A 211 1.98 4.59 -0.68
C ALA A 211 2.06 3.07 -0.50
N GLY A 212 3.02 2.47 -1.19
CA GLY A 212 3.49 1.11 -0.90
C GLY A 212 4.46 1.12 0.28
N ARG A 213 4.33 0.13 1.16
CA ARG A 213 5.28 -0.11 2.25
C ARG A 213 6.48 -0.89 1.72
N ALA A 214 7.68 -0.44 2.01
CA ALA A 214 8.91 -1.20 1.74
C ALA A 214 9.09 -2.38 2.72
N LYS A 215 8.56 -2.24 3.94
CA LYS A 215 8.51 -3.28 4.98
C LYS A 215 7.24 -3.08 5.81
N PRO A 216 6.58 -4.15 6.30
CA PRO A 216 5.44 -4.01 7.21
C PRO A 216 5.88 -3.41 8.56
N ALA A 217 4.97 -2.70 9.23
CA ALA A 217 5.29 -1.94 10.44
C ALA A 217 5.72 -2.85 11.60
N ALA A 218 6.66 -2.36 12.41
CA ALA A 218 7.14 -3.07 13.60
C ALA A 218 5.98 -3.34 14.59
N GLY A 219 5.96 -4.53 15.16
CA GLY A 219 4.92 -5.06 16.05
C GLY A 219 3.71 -5.69 15.35
N GLN A 220 3.58 -5.59 14.01
CA GLN A 220 2.43 -6.12 13.29
C GLN A 220 2.60 -7.55 12.78
N MET A 221 3.84 -8.06 12.76
CA MET A 221 4.25 -9.29 12.11
C MET A 221 4.34 -10.47 13.10
N LYS A 222 3.23 -10.83 13.75
CA LYS A 222 3.23 -11.79 14.88
C LYS A 222 3.18 -13.27 14.47
N GLY A 223 3.00 -13.57 13.18
CA GLY A 223 2.82 -14.93 12.67
C GLY A 223 1.52 -15.60 13.15
N ILE A 224 0.50 -14.82 13.53
CA ILE A 224 -0.79 -15.33 13.99
C ILE A 224 -1.73 -15.43 12.79
N LYS A 225 -2.18 -16.65 12.49
CA LYS A 225 -2.97 -16.94 11.29
C LYS A 225 -4.27 -16.14 11.18
N SER A 226 -5.00 -15.90 12.28
CA SER A 226 -6.25 -15.12 12.26
C SER A 226 -6.01 -13.67 11.89
N ASP A 227 -5.01 -13.05 12.53
CA ASP A 227 -4.72 -11.64 12.41
C ASP A 227 -4.08 -11.33 11.05
N ASP A 228 -3.22 -12.24 10.58
CA ASP A 228 -2.61 -12.17 9.25
C ASP A 228 -3.67 -12.37 8.16
N ALA A 229 -4.61 -13.31 8.32
CA ALA A 229 -5.68 -13.53 7.35
C ALA A 229 -6.62 -12.31 7.22
N ALA A 230 -6.92 -11.62 8.32
CA ALA A 230 -7.69 -10.37 8.29
C ALA A 230 -6.99 -9.26 7.50
N LYS A 231 -5.65 -9.27 7.44
CA LYS A 231 -4.81 -8.35 6.65
C LYS A 231 -4.55 -8.83 5.22
N GLY A 232 -5.11 -9.98 4.82
CA GLY A 232 -4.87 -10.59 3.51
C GLY A 232 -3.52 -11.30 3.37
N ILE A 233 -2.81 -11.56 4.48
CA ILE A 233 -1.56 -12.32 4.50
C ILE A 233 -1.89 -13.79 4.75
N PHE A 234 -1.80 -14.60 3.70
CA PHE A 234 -2.12 -16.02 3.81
C PHE A 234 -0.91 -16.83 4.27
N HIS A 235 -1.20 -17.86 5.08
CA HIS A 235 -0.21 -18.79 5.61
C HIS A 235 -0.05 -20.01 4.69
N TYR A 236 1.18 -20.23 4.22
CA TYR A 236 1.59 -21.33 3.37
C TYR A 236 2.32 -22.37 4.21
N GLU A 237 1.75 -23.57 4.27
CA GLU A 237 2.22 -24.68 5.09
C GLU A 237 2.39 -25.91 4.21
N LEU A 238 3.51 -26.63 4.37
CA LEU A 238 3.79 -27.89 3.68
C LEU A 238 3.33 -29.07 4.57
N GLY A 239 2.89 -30.17 3.95
CA GLY A 239 2.58 -31.41 4.67
C GLY A 239 1.21 -31.44 5.36
N ARG A 240 0.31 -30.51 5.01
CA ARG A 240 -1.08 -30.56 5.48
C ARG A 240 -1.93 -31.48 4.62
N GLU A 241 -2.88 -32.16 5.26
CA GLU A 241 -3.87 -33.02 4.60
C GLU A 241 -4.72 -32.24 3.58
N SER A 242 -5.04 -30.98 3.88
CA SER A 242 -5.79 -30.07 3.00
C SER A 242 -5.08 -28.73 2.87
N GLY A 243 -4.89 -28.26 1.63
CA GLY A 243 -4.32 -26.95 1.33
C GLY A 243 -4.07 -26.75 -0.16
N ILE A 244 -3.76 -25.51 -0.55
CA ILE A 244 -3.43 -25.17 -1.95
C ILE A 244 -1.97 -25.47 -2.30
N VAL A 245 -1.11 -25.67 -1.29
CA VAL A 245 0.33 -25.82 -1.45
C VAL A 245 0.67 -27.26 -1.81
N LYS A 246 1.39 -27.44 -2.91
CA LYS A 246 1.91 -28.74 -3.34
C LYS A 246 3.33 -28.94 -2.83
N THR A 247 4.20 -27.95 -3.04
CA THR A 247 5.60 -28.04 -2.65
C THR A 247 6.14 -26.64 -2.37
N ILE A 248 7.06 -26.58 -1.41
CA ILE A 248 7.81 -25.36 -1.10
C ILE A 248 9.29 -25.69 -1.21
N GLN A 249 10.03 -24.96 -2.03
CA GLN A 249 11.49 -25.08 -2.17
C GLN A 249 12.17 -23.80 -1.66
N LEU A 250 13.18 -23.98 -0.81
CA LEU A 250 13.99 -22.89 -0.26
C LEU A 250 15.27 -22.73 -1.09
N THR A 251 15.52 -21.52 -1.58
CA THR A 251 16.73 -21.18 -2.32
C THR A 251 17.55 -20.17 -1.55
N LYS A 252 18.82 -20.49 -1.27
CA LYS A 252 19.73 -19.60 -0.53
C LYS A 252 19.96 -18.32 -1.33
N THR A 253 19.65 -17.16 -0.74
CA THR A 253 19.92 -15.87 -1.36
C THR A 253 21.42 -15.59 -1.31
N GLN A 254 22.08 -15.52 -2.47
CA GLN A 254 23.50 -15.21 -2.58
C GLN A 254 23.67 -13.75 -2.95
N THR A 255 23.83 -12.89 -1.95
CA THR A 255 24.26 -11.51 -2.16
C THR A 255 25.69 -11.37 -1.64
N PRO A 256 26.69 -11.17 -2.53
CA PRO A 256 28.07 -11.02 -2.08
C PRO A 256 28.23 -9.79 -1.19
N GLY A 257 29.01 -9.89 -0.12
CA GLY A 257 29.30 -8.79 0.81
C GLY A 257 28.27 -8.60 1.93
N LEU A 258 27.10 -9.25 1.87
CA LEU A 258 26.01 -9.00 2.82
C LEU A 258 26.23 -9.71 4.17
N GLN A 259 27.02 -10.78 4.18
CA GLN A 259 27.42 -11.47 5.42
C GLN A 259 28.49 -10.66 6.16
N GLU A 260 29.41 -10.05 5.42
CA GLU A 260 30.49 -9.21 5.91
C GLU A 260 29.97 -7.90 6.51
N VAL A 261 28.99 -7.26 5.86
CA VAL A 261 28.33 -6.06 6.41
C VAL A 261 27.61 -6.37 7.73
N ARG A 262 26.95 -7.53 7.84
CA ARG A 262 26.31 -7.96 9.09
C ARG A 262 27.32 -8.28 10.18
N PHE A 263 28.44 -8.90 9.81
CA PHE A 263 29.56 -9.15 10.71
C PHE A 263 30.10 -7.85 11.31
N GLU A 264 30.19 -6.78 10.52
CA GLU A 264 30.63 -5.46 10.97
C GLU A 264 29.60 -4.76 11.86
N GLN A 265 28.30 -4.87 11.54
CA GLN A 265 27.21 -4.19 12.25
C GLN A 265 26.83 -4.84 13.59
N ASP A 266 26.73 -6.17 13.65
CA ASP A 266 26.14 -6.89 14.79
C ASP A 266 27.19 -7.33 15.84
N GLY A 267 28.49 -7.21 15.55
CA GLY A 267 29.55 -7.67 16.45
C GLY A 267 29.61 -9.19 16.61
N TYR A 268 30.27 -9.69 17.67
CA TYR A 268 30.50 -11.12 17.89
C TYR A 268 29.33 -11.76 18.66
N ASP A 269 28.18 -11.97 18.00
CA ASP A 269 26.98 -12.62 18.57
C ASP A 269 26.72 -14.02 17.94
N GLY A 270 27.54 -15.00 18.33
CA GLY A 270 27.27 -16.44 18.20
C GLY A 270 26.78 -16.95 16.82
N LEU A 271 25.86 -17.93 16.84
CA LEU A 271 25.32 -18.61 15.64
C LEU A 271 24.46 -17.70 14.75
N ARG A 272 23.97 -16.57 15.27
CA ARG A 272 23.17 -15.59 14.51
C ARG A 272 24.00 -14.90 13.41
N GLN A 273 25.31 -14.87 13.57
CA GLN A 273 26.26 -14.37 12.58
C GLN A 273 26.29 -15.20 11.28
N LEU A 274 25.89 -16.48 11.35
CA LEU A 274 25.78 -17.37 10.17
C LEU A 274 24.38 -17.35 9.54
N ARG A 275 23.50 -16.44 9.96
CA ARG A 275 22.15 -16.31 9.41
C ARG A 275 22.22 -16.04 7.92
N VAL A 276 21.64 -16.96 7.14
CA VAL A 276 21.39 -16.74 5.72
C VAL A 276 19.90 -16.71 5.47
N VAL A 277 19.50 -15.77 4.63
CA VAL A 277 18.12 -15.62 4.20
C VAL A 277 17.88 -16.57 3.03
N TYR A 278 16.76 -17.30 3.09
CA TYR A 278 16.32 -18.18 2.02
C TYR A 278 15.08 -17.62 1.35
N ASP A 279 15.15 -17.40 0.04
CA ASP A 279 13.99 -17.12 -0.80
C ASP A 279 13.15 -18.40 -0.99
N VAL A 280 11.87 -18.22 -1.31
CA VAL A 280 10.90 -19.32 -1.39
C VAL A 280 10.30 -19.39 -2.79
N ASN A 281 10.30 -20.61 -3.35
CA ASN A 281 9.52 -20.98 -4.52
C ASN A 281 8.39 -21.90 -4.06
N ILE A 282 7.14 -21.53 -4.39
CA ILE A 282 5.95 -22.29 -3.99
C ILE A 282 5.21 -22.76 -5.23
N ASP A 283 5.05 -24.08 -5.33
CA ASP A 283 4.16 -24.70 -6.29
C ASP A 283 2.78 -24.89 -5.63
N THR A 284 1.73 -24.33 -6.23
CA THR A 284 0.36 -24.38 -5.73
C THR A 284 -0.64 -24.85 -6.78
N TYR A 285 -1.81 -25.29 -6.34
CA TYR A 285 -3.00 -25.30 -7.18
C TYR A 285 -3.38 -23.88 -7.60
N ALA A 286 -4.21 -23.73 -8.63
CA ALA A 286 -4.59 -22.43 -9.19
C ALA A 286 -4.95 -21.39 -8.12
N ASN A 287 -4.12 -20.34 -8.04
CA ASN A 287 -4.31 -19.23 -7.12
C ASN A 287 -4.15 -17.90 -7.88
N VAL A 288 -5.22 -17.41 -8.48
CA VAL A 288 -5.22 -16.16 -9.27
C VAL A 288 -5.03 -14.92 -8.38
N HIS A 289 -5.14 -15.06 -7.06
CA HIS A 289 -4.94 -13.96 -6.11
C HIS A 289 -3.47 -13.75 -5.70
N ALA A 290 -2.54 -14.59 -6.19
CA ALA A 290 -1.11 -14.42 -5.95
C ALA A 290 -0.55 -13.30 -6.86
N TYR A 291 -0.73 -12.04 -6.46
CA TYR A 291 -0.18 -10.90 -7.20
C TYR A 291 1.23 -10.53 -6.71
N PRO A 292 2.12 -10.07 -7.60
CA PRO A 292 3.36 -9.41 -7.21
C PRO A 292 3.09 -8.26 -6.22
N GLY A 293 3.88 -8.18 -5.15
CA GLY A 293 3.73 -7.20 -4.07
C GLY A 293 2.87 -7.67 -2.89
N THR A 294 2.13 -8.77 -3.01
CA THR A 294 1.40 -9.35 -1.88
C THR A 294 2.34 -10.04 -0.90
N TYR A 295 2.06 -9.89 0.40
CA TYR A 295 2.79 -10.58 1.46
C TYR A 295 2.17 -11.94 1.77
N ILE A 296 3.02 -12.93 1.99
CA ILE A 296 2.65 -14.28 2.41
C ILE A 296 3.48 -14.68 3.62
N PHE A 297 2.93 -15.55 4.46
CA PHE A 297 3.67 -16.11 5.59
C PHE A 297 3.98 -17.58 5.32
N VAL A 298 5.24 -17.98 5.46
CA VAL A 298 5.67 -19.37 5.31
C VAL A 298 6.03 -19.91 6.68
N ASN A 299 5.28 -20.91 7.14
CA ASN A 299 5.44 -21.44 8.48
C ASN A 299 6.66 -22.40 8.54
N PRO A 300 7.71 -22.07 9.33
CA PRO A 300 8.90 -22.92 9.46
C PRO A 300 8.62 -24.31 10.05
N ARG A 301 7.51 -24.46 10.80
CA ARG A 301 7.09 -25.76 11.38
C ARG A 301 6.86 -26.83 10.33
N SER A 302 6.53 -26.42 9.12
CA SER A 302 6.32 -27.33 7.99
C SER A 302 7.62 -28.06 7.56
N PHE A 303 8.77 -27.45 7.80
CA PHE A 303 10.08 -28.03 7.46
C PHE A 303 10.75 -28.71 8.66
N ALA A 304 10.59 -28.11 9.84
CA ALA A 304 11.13 -28.62 11.09
C ALA A 304 10.01 -28.64 12.14
N PRO A 305 9.39 -29.81 12.41
CA PRO A 305 8.29 -29.93 13.37
C PRO A 305 8.66 -29.51 14.80
N SER A 306 9.94 -29.55 15.15
CA SER A 306 10.47 -29.10 16.45
C SER A 306 10.55 -27.57 16.58
N SER A 307 10.32 -26.82 15.51
CA SER A 307 10.41 -25.36 15.53
C SER A 307 9.21 -24.70 16.23
N ASN A 308 9.46 -23.51 16.78
CA ASN A 308 8.42 -22.67 17.35
C ASN A 308 8.40 -21.30 16.67
N LEU A 309 7.35 -20.53 16.97
CA LEU A 309 7.15 -19.17 16.50
C LEU A 309 7.29 -18.18 17.68
N THR A 310 7.87 -18.64 18.78
CA THR A 310 8.02 -17.85 20.01
C THR A 310 9.30 -17.02 19.88
N PRO A 311 9.23 -15.69 20.02
CA PRO A 311 10.41 -14.84 19.97
C PRO A 311 11.48 -15.29 20.97
N CYS A 312 12.76 -15.22 20.59
CA CYS A 312 13.93 -15.51 21.42
C CYS A 312 14.06 -16.95 21.94
N HIS A 313 13.33 -17.90 21.37
CA HIS A 313 13.58 -19.32 21.64
C HIS A 313 14.56 -19.89 20.61
N GLU A 314 15.48 -20.76 21.04
CA GLU A 314 16.49 -21.41 20.18
C GLU A 314 15.88 -22.17 18.97
N HIS A 315 14.60 -22.55 19.05
CA HIS A 315 13.90 -23.29 18.00
C HIS A 315 13.10 -22.37 17.06
N ASN A 316 13.22 -21.04 17.20
CA ASN A 316 12.60 -20.08 16.30
C ASN A 316 13.44 -19.92 15.03
N LEU A 317 13.13 -20.74 14.04
CA LEU A 317 13.85 -20.75 12.76
C LEU A 317 13.67 -19.46 11.93
N THR A 318 12.66 -18.64 12.21
CA THR A 318 12.46 -17.37 11.50
C THR A 318 13.60 -16.38 11.76
N GLU A 319 14.17 -16.40 12.98
CA GLU A 319 15.35 -15.61 13.35
C GLU A 319 16.62 -16.06 12.64
N TYR A 320 16.66 -17.31 12.17
CA TYR A 320 17.75 -17.85 11.37
C TYR A 320 17.51 -17.70 9.85
N GLY A 321 16.46 -16.97 9.44
CA GLY A 321 16.16 -16.69 8.03
C GLY A 321 15.47 -17.84 7.29
N ILE A 322 14.93 -18.81 8.03
CA ILE A 322 14.15 -19.93 7.50
C ILE A 322 12.69 -19.72 7.89
N GLY A 323 11.84 -19.43 6.91
CA GLY A 323 10.44 -19.09 7.17
C GLY A 323 10.24 -17.66 7.68
N GLY A 324 8.99 -17.29 7.93
CA GLY A 324 8.58 -15.93 8.26
C GLY A 324 7.78 -15.28 7.15
N TYR A 325 7.94 -13.97 6.97
CA TYR A 325 7.17 -13.19 6.00
C TYR A 325 7.96 -12.99 4.69
N TYR A 326 7.27 -13.24 3.59
CA TYR A 326 7.78 -13.16 2.23
C TYR A 326 6.91 -12.24 1.39
N MET A 327 7.49 -11.56 0.41
CA MET A 327 6.78 -10.79 -0.59
C MET A 327 6.88 -11.51 -1.94
N ILE A 328 5.73 -11.69 -2.59
CA ILE A 328 5.67 -12.25 -3.94
C ILE A 328 6.33 -11.27 -4.90
N ILE A 329 7.36 -11.71 -5.61
CA ILE A 329 8.02 -10.93 -6.67
C ILE A 329 7.42 -11.23 -8.04
N THR A 330 7.10 -12.50 -8.27
CA THR A 330 6.60 -13.00 -9.56
C THR A 330 5.61 -14.12 -9.28
N SER A 331 4.51 -14.15 -10.01
CA SER A 331 3.56 -15.25 -10.00
C SER A 331 3.31 -15.70 -11.45
N GLU A 332 3.45 -16.99 -11.70
CA GLU A 332 3.21 -17.61 -12.99
C GLU A 332 2.01 -18.54 -12.88
N HIS A 333 0.96 -18.27 -13.67
CA HIS A 333 -0.24 -19.10 -13.73
C HIS A 333 -0.24 -19.90 -15.04
N SER A 334 -0.46 -21.20 -14.95
CA SER A 334 -0.58 -22.10 -16.11
C SER A 334 -1.89 -22.87 -16.06
N PHE A 335 -2.68 -22.73 -17.13
CA PHE A 335 -3.97 -23.38 -17.28
C PHE A 335 -3.97 -24.23 -18.55
N GLY A 336 -4.46 -25.46 -18.44
CA GLY A 336 -4.69 -26.34 -19.57
C GLY A 336 -5.69 -27.45 -19.25
N PRO A 337 -6.03 -28.30 -20.22
CA PRO A 337 -6.97 -29.39 -20.01
C PRO A 337 -6.48 -30.34 -18.90
N GLY A 338 -7.16 -30.34 -17.75
CA GLY A 338 -6.84 -31.20 -16.61
C GLY A 338 -5.72 -30.72 -15.68
N TYR A 339 -5.15 -29.52 -15.89
CA TYR A 339 -4.19 -28.95 -14.95
C TYR A 339 -4.36 -27.43 -14.79
N ALA A 340 -4.26 -26.97 -13.55
CA ALA A 340 -4.30 -25.56 -13.20
C ALA A 340 -3.32 -25.34 -12.05
N ASN A 341 -2.16 -24.78 -12.38
CA ASN A 341 -1.02 -24.64 -11.47
C ASN A 341 -0.61 -23.18 -11.36
N THR A 342 -0.13 -22.79 -10.18
CA THR A 342 0.44 -21.46 -9.94
C THR A 342 1.79 -21.62 -9.25
N LYS A 343 2.82 -20.99 -9.84
CA LYS A 343 4.16 -20.92 -9.28
C LYS A 343 4.40 -19.52 -8.73
N ILE A 344 4.74 -19.47 -7.45
CA ILE A 344 4.96 -18.20 -6.73
C ILE A 344 6.44 -18.13 -6.39
N PHE A 345 7.09 -17.07 -6.87
CA PHE A 345 8.44 -16.70 -6.48
C PHE A 345 8.34 -15.59 -5.44
N ALA A 346 8.87 -15.83 -4.24
CA ALA A 346 8.76 -14.89 -3.13
C ALA A 346 10.11 -14.65 -2.45
N LYS A 347 10.40 -13.37 -2.16
CA LYS A 347 11.61 -12.96 -1.46
C LYS A 347 11.32 -12.75 0.02
N TRP A 348 12.28 -13.11 0.87
CA TRP A 348 12.14 -12.91 2.31
C TRP A 348 12.18 -11.41 2.66
N VAL A 349 11.31 -11.01 3.60
CA VAL A 349 11.17 -9.60 4.01
C VAL A 349 11.43 -9.42 5.49
N ALA A 350 10.82 -10.25 6.34
CA ALA A 350 10.88 -10.06 7.78
C ALA A 350 10.72 -11.37 8.56
N GLU A 351 11.34 -11.39 9.74
CA GLU A 351 11.08 -12.38 10.78
C GLU A 351 9.81 -12.03 11.56
N ILE A 352 9.42 -12.92 12.48
CA ILE A 352 8.32 -12.65 13.39
C ILE A 352 8.76 -11.57 14.38
N ASP A 353 7.92 -10.55 14.54
CA ASP A 353 8.21 -9.43 15.42
C ASP A 353 8.27 -9.84 16.88
N ARG A 354 9.22 -9.24 17.60
CA ARG A 354 9.36 -9.41 19.04
C ARG A 354 8.29 -8.57 19.72
N THR A 355 7.33 -9.21 20.40
CA THR A 355 6.28 -8.48 21.12
C THR A 355 6.80 -7.67 22.30
N ASP A 356 8.03 -7.90 22.77
CA ASP A 356 8.64 -7.15 23.86
C ASP A 356 10.15 -6.99 23.63
N ALA A 357 10.60 -5.78 23.30
CA ALA A 357 12.01 -5.43 23.12
C ALA A 357 12.84 -5.43 24.44
N ARG A 358 12.38 -6.11 25.51
CA ARG A 358 13.00 -6.02 26.85
C ARG A 358 13.12 -7.33 27.64
N ASN A 359 12.86 -8.51 27.09
CA ASN A 359 12.85 -9.72 27.92
C ASN A 359 13.48 -10.96 27.30
N CYS A 360 14.54 -10.76 26.52
CA CYS A 360 15.45 -11.84 26.18
C CYS A 360 16.75 -11.55 26.91
N ASP A 361 16.75 -11.80 28.22
CA ASP A 361 17.97 -11.71 29.02
C ASP A 361 19.02 -12.63 28.41
N ASP A 362 20.20 -12.06 28.15
CA ASP A 362 21.44 -12.69 27.68
C ASP A 362 22.01 -13.77 28.62
N ASN A 363 21.20 -14.35 29.51
CA ASN A 363 21.64 -15.24 30.59
C ASN A 363 21.25 -16.71 30.42
N SER A 364 20.64 -17.13 29.31
CA SER A 364 20.29 -18.55 29.11
C SER A 364 21.22 -19.33 28.17
N ILE A 365 22.16 -18.68 27.47
CA ILE A 365 23.21 -19.39 26.73
C ILE A 365 24.45 -19.50 27.61
N SER A 366 24.41 -20.47 28.52
CA SER A 366 25.58 -20.94 29.26
C SER A 366 26.57 -21.60 28.28
N GLY A 367 27.49 -20.79 27.74
CA GLY A 367 28.44 -21.28 26.74
C GLY A 367 29.52 -20.29 26.34
N GLY A 368 30.18 -19.64 27.30
CA GLY A 368 31.38 -18.85 27.01
C GLY A 368 31.66 -17.79 28.06
N THR A 369 32.54 -18.11 29.00
CA THR A 369 33.06 -17.17 30.00
C THR A 369 33.74 -16.01 29.27
N ARG A 370 33.13 -14.83 29.33
CA ARG A 370 33.69 -13.58 28.80
C ARG A 370 34.89 -13.20 29.67
N THR A 371 36.10 -13.57 29.25
CA THR A 371 37.33 -13.07 29.88
C THR A 371 37.46 -11.58 29.54
N THR A 372 37.14 -10.72 30.50
CA THR A 372 37.50 -9.31 30.48
C THR A 372 39.02 -9.19 30.49
N ARG A 373 39.62 -8.66 29.42
CA ARG A 373 40.98 -8.14 29.46
C ARG A 373 40.94 -6.88 30.33
N CYS A 374 41.61 -6.94 31.48
CA CYS A 374 41.98 -5.74 32.23
C CYS A 374 42.94 -4.91 31.37
N ASP A 375 42.68 -3.61 31.33
CA ASP A 375 43.61 -2.60 30.83
C ASP A 375 44.94 -2.68 31.60
N SER A 376 46.03 -2.56 30.85
CA SER A 376 47.38 -2.29 31.34
C SER A 376 48.00 -1.19 30.50
#